data_AF-A0A955KSF8-F1
#
_entry.id   AF-A0A955KSF8-F1
#
_cell.length_a   1.000
_cell.length_b   1.000
_cell.length_c   1.000
_cell.angle_alpha   90.00
_cell.angle_beta   90.00
_cell.angle_gamma   90.00
#
_symmetry.space_group_name_H-M   'P 1'
#
loop_
_entity.id
_entity.type
_entity.pdbx_description
1 polymer ?
#
loop_
_entity_poly.entity_id
_entity_poly.type
_entity_poly.pdbx_seq_one_letter_code
_entity_poly.pdbx_strand_id
1 'polypeptide(L)'
;MKSLKIFWLFSKYSLKTTFTHKTGVILFTVGKLLRFGMFFAFVFFLLSNTKFLGSYSLEQTIVFYLTYNIIDSIAQLMFREVYRFRQLVVSGELDTVLVKPYHPFLRILVGGIDFLDAGMIFLFFSILVCLLCLYKKVEESHLPACSFISP
;
A
#
# COMPACT_ATOMS: atom_id res chain seq x y z
N MET A 1 -8.60 15.96 -21.21
CA MET A 1 -7.38 15.26 -21.67
C MET A 1 -6.06 15.96 -21.32
N LYS A 2 -5.98 17.30 -21.31
CA LYS A 2 -4.72 18.04 -21.00
C LYS A 2 -4.18 17.77 -19.58
N SER A 3 -5.05 17.77 -18.55
CA SER A 3 -4.64 17.54 -17.15
C SER A 3 -4.07 16.15 -16.89
N LEU A 4 -4.60 15.12 -17.55
CA LEU A 4 -4.10 13.74 -17.43
C LEU A 4 -2.68 13.60 -18.01
N LYS A 5 -2.40 14.31 -19.11
CA LYS A 5 -1.06 14.34 -19.72
C LYS A 5 -0.05 15.05 -18.82
N ILE A 6 -0.46 16.13 -18.17
CA ILE A 6 0.36 16.87 -17.19
C ILE A 6 0.63 15.99 -15.95
N PHE A 7 -0.40 15.31 -15.45
CA PHE A 7 -0.25 14.34 -14.36
C PHE A 7 0.76 13.25 -14.70
N TRP A 8 0.62 12.62 -15.87
CA TRP A 8 1.56 11.59 -16.32
C TRP A 8 3.00 12.11 -16.42
N LEU A 9 3.18 13.35 -16.88
CA LEU A 9 4.47 14.00 -16.93
C LEU A 9 5.07 14.19 -15.53
N PHE A 10 4.28 14.69 -14.57
CA PHE A 10 4.71 14.84 -13.18
C PHE A 10 5.06 13.50 -12.54
N SER A 11 4.27 12.46 -12.74
CA SER A 11 4.56 11.11 -12.27
C SER A 11 5.89 10.59 -12.83
N LYS A 12 6.18 10.80 -14.12
CA LYS A 12 7.49 10.43 -14.70
C LYS A 12 8.66 11.19 -14.08
N TYR A 13 8.51 12.49 -13.83
CA TYR A 13 9.55 13.28 -13.17
C TYR A 13 9.75 12.84 -11.72
N SER A 14 8.66 12.59 -10.97
CA SER A 14 8.67 12.05 -9.60
C SER A 14 9.44 10.73 -9.53
N LEU A 15 9.19 9.83 -10.48
CA LEU A 15 9.94 8.57 -10.60
C LEU A 15 11.43 8.84 -10.78
N LYS A 16 11.80 9.71 -11.72
CA LYS A 16 13.20 10.01 -12.02
C LYS A 16 13.93 10.63 -10.81
N THR A 17 13.31 11.58 -10.11
CA THR A 17 13.93 12.20 -8.91
C THR A 17 14.11 11.19 -7.79
N THR A 18 13.10 10.34 -7.55
CA THR A 18 13.16 9.31 -6.52
C THR A 18 14.28 8.30 -6.80
N PHE A 19 14.40 7.80 -8.03
CA PHE A 19 15.46 6.87 -8.42
C PHE A 19 16.87 7.49 -8.52
N THR A 20 16.97 8.82 -8.57
CA THR A 20 18.28 9.50 -8.53
C THR A 20 18.92 9.34 -7.15
N HIS A 21 18.13 9.36 -6.08
CA HIS A 21 18.61 9.19 -4.71
C HIS A 21 18.60 7.71 -4.27
N LYS A 22 19.55 6.93 -4.80
CA LYS A 22 19.65 5.46 -4.57
C LYS A 22 19.63 5.07 -3.09
N THR A 23 20.37 5.78 -2.24
CA THR A 23 20.41 5.53 -0.79
C THR A 23 19.06 5.76 -0.12
N GLY A 24 18.35 6.82 -0.53
CA GLY A 24 17.00 7.10 -0.05
C GLY A 24 16.06 5.95 -0.41
N VAL A 25 16.12 5.46 -1.64
CA VAL A 25 15.28 4.32 -2.08
C VAL A 25 15.50 3.08 -1.22
N ILE A 26 16.76 2.72 -0.96
CA ILE A 26 17.09 1.55 -0.14
C ILE A 26 16.58 1.74 1.30
N LEU A 27 16.87 2.89 1.93
CA LEU A 27 16.45 3.17 3.31
C LEU A 27 14.92 3.18 3.46
N PHE A 28 14.21 3.80 2.52
CA PHE A 28 12.75 3.81 2.52
C PHE A 28 12.17 2.41 2.33
N THR A 29 12.76 1.61 1.46
CA THR A 29 12.29 0.24 1.20
C THR A 29 12.50 -0.66 2.42
N VAL A 30 13.71 -0.62 3.02
CA VAL A 30 14.03 -1.36 4.24
C VAL A 30 13.15 -0.91 5.41
N GLY A 31 12.95 0.40 5.58
CA GLY A 31 12.09 0.93 6.64
C GLY A 31 10.64 0.47 6.51
N LYS A 32 10.10 0.38 5.28
CA LYS A 32 8.76 -0.15 5.04
C LYS A 32 8.65 -1.66 5.30
N LEU A 33 9.65 -2.43 4.87
CA LEU A 33 9.71 -3.87 5.16
C LEU A 33 9.83 -4.14 6.67
N LEU A 34 10.67 -3.39 7.37
CA LEU A 34 10.81 -3.48 8.82
C LEU A 34 9.50 -3.14 9.52
N ARG A 35 8.85 -2.03 9.13
CA ARG A 35 7.54 -1.63 9.66
C ARG A 35 6.52 -2.76 9.47
N PHE A 36 6.41 -3.29 8.25
CA PHE A 36 5.50 -4.40 7.96
C PHE A 36 5.81 -5.62 8.83
N GLY A 37 7.08 -6.03 8.90
CA GLY A 37 7.50 -7.17 9.72
C GLY A 37 7.20 -6.99 11.20
N MET A 38 7.45 -5.81 11.76
CA MET A 38 7.14 -5.51 13.17
C MET A 38 5.64 -5.54 13.46
N PHE A 39 4.81 -4.95 12.59
CA PHE A 39 3.36 -5.00 12.78
C PHE A 39 2.79 -6.41 12.58
N PHE A 40 3.32 -7.17 11.62
CA PHE A 40 2.94 -8.57 11.44
C PHE A 40 3.31 -9.42 12.67
N ALA A 41 4.53 -9.27 13.19
CA ALA A 41 4.96 -9.93 14.42
C ALA A 41 4.08 -9.54 15.61
N PHE A 42 3.76 -8.25 15.74
CA PHE A 42 2.86 -7.74 16.77
C PHE A 42 1.48 -8.40 16.72
N VAL A 43 0.84 -8.46 15.54
CA VAL A 43 -0.46 -9.11 15.36
C VAL A 43 -0.38 -10.61 15.67
N PHE A 44 0.69 -11.28 15.22
CA PHE A 44 0.91 -12.70 15.50
C PHE A 44 1.01 -12.98 17.00
N PHE A 45 1.88 -12.27 17.72
CA PHE A 45 2.05 -12.44 19.16
C PHE A 45 0.79 -12.10 19.96
N LEU A 46 0.05 -11.07 19.54
CA LEU A 46 -1.21 -10.69 20.17
C LEU A 46 -2.22 -11.85 20.08
N LEU A 47 -2.38 -12.46 18.91
CA LEU A 47 -3.33 -13.55 18.68
C LEU A 47 -2.91 -14.86 19.34
N SER A 48 -1.60 -15.16 19.38
CA SER A 48 -1.10 -16.34 20.09
C SER A 48 -1.43 -16.33 21.57
N ASN A 49 -1.42 -15.15 22.21
CA ASN A 49 -1.70 -15.03 23.64
C ASN A 49 -3.21 -14.92 23.94
N THR A 50 -3.99 -14.30 23.05
CA THR A 50 -5.41 -14.00 23.30
C THR A 50 -6.36 -15.06 22.71
N LYS A 51 -5.86 -15.97 21.88
CA LYS A 51 -6.56 -17.03 21.10
C LYS A 51 -7.63 -16.52 20.12
N PHE A 52 -8.34 -15.45 20.46
CA PHE A 52 -9.34 -14.79 19.64
C PHE A 52 -9.21 -13.27 19.76
N LEU A 53 -9.32 -12.56 18.64
CA LEU A 53 -9.62 -11.14 18.63
C LEU A 53 -11.14 -11.00 18.43
N GLY A 54 -11.89 -10.95 19.54
CA GLY A 54 -13.35 -11.00 19.49
C GLY A 54 -13.87 -12.35 18.96
N SER A 55 -14.50 -12.34 17.77
CA SER A 55 -15.03 -13.55 17.09
C SER A 55 -14.19 -14.00 15.89
N TYR A 56 -13.08 -13.34 15.60
CA TYR A 56 -12.26 -13.65 14.43
C TYR A 56 -11.12 -14.62 14.78
N SER A 57 -10.88 -15.58 13.89
CA SER A 57 -9.73 -16.48 13.97
C SER A 57 -8.44 -15.75 13.56
N LEU A 58 -7.30 -16.40 13.81
CA LEU A 58 -5.99 -15.87 13.44
C LEU A 58 -5.90 -15.56 11.94
N GLU A 59 -6.38 -16.47 11.10
CA GLU A 59 -6.35 -16.34 9.64
C GLU A 59 -7.19 -15.16 9.15
N GLN A 60 -8.40 -15.01 9.68
CA GLN A 60 -9.30 -13.89 9.33
C GLN A 60 -8.69 -12.54 9.73
N THR A 61 -8.03 -12.49 10.89
CA THR A 61 -7.37 -11.26 11.37
C THR A 61 -6.19 -10.87 10.47
N ILE A 62 -5.41 -11.85 10.00
CA ILE A 62 -4.31 -11.61 9.05
C ILE A 62 -4.86 -11.07 7.72
N VAL A 63 -5.96 -11.62 7.20
CA VAL A 63 -6.59 -11.11 5.97
C VAL A 63 -7.03 -9.65 6.11
N PHE A 64 -7.65 -9.28 7.24
CA PHE A 64 -8.01 -7.88 7.51
C PHE A 64 -6.78 -6.99 7.61
N TYR A 65 -5.73 -7.44 8.30
CA TYR A 65 -4.47 -6.70 8.39
C TYR A 65 -3.86 -6.44 7.01
N LEU A 66 -3.76 -7.46 6.14
CA LEU A 66 -3.23 -7.27 4.78
C LEU A 66 -4.11 -6.35 3.93
N THR A 67 -5.44 -6.49 4.02
CA THR A 67 -6.38 -5.63 3.29
C THR A 67 -6.23 -4.17 3.71
N TYR A 68 -6.12 -3.91 5.01
CA TYR A 68 -5.85 -2.58 5.55
C TYR A 68 -4.53 -2.01 5.00
N ASN A 69 -3.45 -2.80 5.00
CA ASN A 69 -2.15 -2.36 4.47
C ASN A 69 -2.20 -2.02 2.98
N ILE A 70 -3.01 -2.73 2.18
CA ILE A 70 -3.20 -2.40 0.76
C ILE A 70 -3.90 -1.04 0.62
N ILE A 71 -5.00 -0.82 1.33
CA ILE A 71 -5.77 0.43 1.27
C ILE A 71 -4.90 1.61 1.75
N ASP A 72 -4.21 1.44 2.87
CA ASP A 72 -3.30 2.46 3.41
C ASP A 72 -2.17 2.77 2.43
N SER A 73 -1.57 1.76 1.80
CA SER A 73 -0.50 1.96 0.82
C SER A 73 -0.99 2.65 -0.46
N ILE A 74 -2.21 2.36 -0.92
CA ILE A 74 -2.84 3.06 -2.05
C ILE A 74 -3.07 4.54 -1.69
N ALA A 75 -3.58 4.82 -0.49
CA ALA A 75 -3.77 6.18 -0.01
C ALA A 75 -2.44 6.92 0.07
N GLN A 76 -1.40 6.30 0.63
CA GLN A 76 -0.06 6.87 0.69
C GLN A 76 0.50 7.13 -0.71
N LEU A 77 0.34 6.20 -1.66
CA LEU A 77 0.82 6.33 -3.04
C LEU A 77 0.19 7.53 -3.75
N MET A 78 -1.11 7.76 -3.55
CA MET A 78 -1.85 8.87 -4.16
C MET A 78 -1.59 10.21 -3.46
N PHE A 79 -1.58 10.23 -2.11
CA PHE A 79 -1.60 11.46 -1.31
C PHE A 79 -0.26 11.84 -0.70
N ARG A 80 0.86 11.24 -1.16
CA ARG A 80 2.23 11.58 -0.69
C ARG A 80 2.51 13.08 -0.71
N GLU A 81 2.13 13.74 -1.80
CA GLU A 81 2.41 15.15 -2.03
C GLU A 81 1.59 16.08 -1.13
N VAL A 82 0.46 15.61 -0.60
CA VAL A 82 -0.32 16.36 0.39
C VAL A 82 0.51 16.62 1.64
N TYR A 83 1.37 15.67 2.05
CA TYR A 83 2.30 15.88 3.17
C TYR A 83 3.41 16.88 2.84
N ARG A 84 3.81 16.98 1.56
CA ARG A 84 4.82 17.93 1.08
C ARG A 84 4.27 19.33 0.85
N PHE A 85 2.94 19.48 0.76
CA PHE A 85 2.28 20.77 0.63
C PHE A 85 2.70 21.76 1.72
N ARG A 86 2.83 21.31 2.97
CA ARG A 86 3.30 22.19 4.06
C ARG A 86 4.66 22.80 3.76
N GLN A 87 5.60 22.00 3.24
CA GLN A 87 6.94 22.49 2.91
C GLN A 87 6.90 23.52 1.78
N LEU A 88 6.03 23.33 0.77
CA LEU A 88 5.81 24.30 -0.32
C LEU A 88 5.28 25.66 0.18
N VAL A 89 4.42 25.65 1.22
CA VAL A 89 3.91 26.88 1.84
C VAL A 89 5.01 27.57 2.64
N VAL A 90 5.73 26.80 3.48
CA VAL A 90 6.77 27.35 4.36
C VAL A 90 7.97 27.89 3.58
N SER A 91 8.33 27.26 2.44
CA SER A 91 9.44 27.72 1.60
C SER A 91 9.07 28.88 0.66
N GLY A 92 7.79 29.23 0.55
CA GLY A 92 7.30 30.22 -0.43
C GLY A 92 7.26 29.71 -1.88
N GLU A 93 7.59 28.44 -2.14
CA GLU A 93 7.55 27.88 -3.50
C GLU A 93 6.11 27.72 -4.04
N LEU A 94 5.10 27.77 -3.19
CA LEU A 94 3.70 27.73 -3.59
C LEU A 94 3.35 28.83 -4.61
N ASP A 95 3.91 30.03 -4.46
CA ASP A 95 3.67 31.15 -5.38
C ASP A 95 4.12 30.79 -6.81
N THR A 96 5.23 30.05 -6.93
CA THR A 96 5.74 29.57 -8.23
C THR A 96 4.82 28.51 -8.85
N VAL A 97 4.06 27.76 -8.04
CA VAL A 97 3.07 26.81 -8.53
C VAL A 97 1.81 27.52 -9.03
N LEU A 98 1.40 28.59 -8.35
CA LEU A 98 0.17 29.36 -8.68
C LEU A 98 0.29 30.15 -9.99
N VAL A 99 1.49 30.61 -10.35
CA VAL A 99 1.74 31.36 -11.60
C VAL A 99 1.73 30.45 -12.84
N LYS A 100 1.79 29.12 -12.67
CA LYS A 100 1.85 28.17 -13.81
C LYS A 100 0.45 27.94 -14.42
N PRO A 101 0.35 27.72 -15.74
CA PRO A 101 -0.92 27.57 -16.45
C PRO A 101 -1.51 26.15 -16.29
N TYR A 102 -1.63 25.67 -15.04
CA TYR A 102 -2.34 24.45 -14.69
C TYR A 102 -3.03 24.59 -13.34
N HIS A 103 -4.07 23.79 -13.11
CA HIS A 103 -4.81 23.83 -11.85
C HIS A 103 -3.90 23.40 -10.66
N PRO A 104 -3.73 24.23 -9.63
CA PRO A 104 -2.71 24.03 -8.58
C PRO A 104 -2.93 22.74 -7.79
N PHE A 105 -4.17 22.32 -7.62
CA PHE A 105 -4.51 21.05 -6.97
C PHE A 105 -3.93 19.82 -7.69
N LEU A 106 -3.66 19.90 -8.99
CA LEU A 106 -3.03 18.79 -9.72
C LEU A 106 -1.60 18.54 -9.23
N ARG A 107 -0.88 19.61 -8.86
CA ARG A 107 0.47 19.53 -8.28
C ARG A 107 0.41 19.17 -6.80
N ILE A 108 -0.56 19.72 -6.05
CA ILE A 108 -0.65 19.56 -4.60
C ILE A 108 -1.17 18.18 -4.20
N LEU A 109 -2.22 17.66 -4.87
CA LEU A 109 -2.78 16.35 -4.53
C LEU A 109 -2.06 15.20 -5.21
N VAL A 110 -1.71 15.36 -6.49
CA VAL A 110 -1.29 14.24 -7.35
C VAL A 110 0.05 14.49 -8.05
N GLY A 111 0.81 15.51 -7.63
CA GLY A 111 2.01 15.96 -8.32
C GLY A 111 3.20 14.99 -8.27
N GLY A 112 3.10 13.91 -7.52
CA GLY A 112 4.20 13.01 -7.22
C GLY A 112 3.69 11.70 -6.65
N ILE A 113 3.27 10.80 -7.55
CA ILE A 113 3.06 9.41 -7.15
C ILE A 113 4.39 8.90 -6.58
N ASP A 114 4.34 8.32 -5.40
CA ASP A 114 5.50 7.63 -4.84
C ASP A 114 5.50 6.17 -5.29
N PHE A 115 6.40 5.87 -6.21
CA PHE A 115 6.50 4.55 -6.81
C PHE A 115 7.09 3.50 -5.86
N LEU A 116 7.72 3.88 -4.75
CA LEU A 116 8.18 2.89 -3.77
C LEU A 116 7.01 2.19 -3.09
N ASP A 117 5.85 2.83 -2.97
CA ASP A 117 4.65 2.19 -2.41
C ASP A 117 3.98 1.28 -3.41
N ALA A 118 4.14 1.51 -4.71
CA ALA A 118 3.65 0.58 -5.72
C ALA A 118 4.29 -0.82 -5.54
N GLY A 119 5.58 -0.86 -5.23
CA GLY A 119 6.29 -2.12 -4.94
C GLY A 119 5.75 -2.81 -3.68
N MET A 120 5.44 -2.05 -2.62
CA MET A 120 4.87 -2.61 -1.40
C MET A 120 3.43 -3.10 -1.59
N ILE A 121 2.61 -2.36 -2.35
CA ILE A 121 1.24 -2.79 -2.72
C ILE A 121 1.29 -4.12 -3.44
N PHE A 122 2.20 -4.27 -4.42
CA PHE A 122 2.37 -5.53 -5.14
C PHE A 122 2.71 -6.67 -4.17
N LEU A 123 3.65 -6.44 -3.25
CA LEU A 123 4.04 -7.43 -2.24
C LEU A 123 2.86 -7.83 -1.33
N PHE A 124 2.10 -6.86 -0.80
CA PHE A 124 0.94 -7.14 0.05
C PHE A 124 -0.16 -7.87 -0.71
N PHE A 125 -0.42 -7.47 -1.96
CA PHE A 125 -1.39 -8.13 -2.81
C PHE A 125 -0.99 -9.58 -3.14
N SER A 126 0.28 -9.82 -3.48
CA SER A 126 0.79 -11.18 -3.72
C SER A 126 0.66 -12.08 -2.49
N ILE A 127 0.96 -11.58 -1.29
CA ILE A 127 0.81 -12.35 -0.05
C ILE A 127 -0.67 -12.64 0.23
N LEU A 128 -1.56 -11.66 0.04
CA LEU A 128 -3.00 -11.83 0.26
C LEU A 128 -3.57 -12.90 -0.68
N VAL A 129 -3.24 -12.84 -1.98
CA VAL A 129 -3.69 -13.85 -2.97
C VAL A 129 -3.16 -15.23 -2.61
N CYS A 130 -1.87 -15.34 -2.22
CA CYS A 130 -1.28 -16.60 -1.79
C CYS A 130 -2.03 -17.19 -0.58
N LEU A 131 -2.34 -16.38 0.43
CA LEU A 131 -3.04 -16.81 1.63
C LEU A 131 -4.48 -17.26 1.32
N LEU A 132 -5.20 -16.53 0.46
CA LEU A 132 -6.53 -16.94 0.00
C LEU A 132 -6.50 -18.24 -0.82
N CYS A 133 -5.49 -18.43 -1.68
CA CYS A 133 -5.29 -19.68 -2.40
C CYS A 133 -5.01 -20.86 -1.45
N LEU A 134 -4.20 -20.64 -0.41
CA LEU A 134 -3.94 -21.64 0.62
C LEU A 134 -5.20 -21.97 1.42
N TYR A 135 -5.97 -20.96 1.82
CA TYR A 135 -7.23 -21.15 2.53
C TYR A 135 -8.23 -21.96 1.70
N LYS A 136 -8.39 -21.61 0.42
CA LYS A 136 -9.25 -22.37 -0.51
C LYS A 136 -8.80 -23.84 -0.63
N LYS A 137 -7.48 -24.08 -0.68
CA LYS A 137 -6.92 -25.44 -0.75
C LYS A 137 -7.15 -26.23 0.54
N VAL A 138 -7.10 -25.57 1.70
CA VAL A 138 -7.41 -26.18 3.00
C VAL A 138 -8.90 -26.52 3.10
N GLU A 139 -9.78 -25.63 2.66
CA GLU A 139 -11.23 -25.88 2.61
C GLU A 139 -11.58 -27.06 1.66
N GLU A 140 -10.94 -27.13 0.49
CA GLU A 140 -11.09 -28.26 -0.45
C GLU A 140 -10.55 -29.59 0.12
N SER A 141 -9.56 -29.56 1.03
CA SER A 141 -9.03 -30.76 1.71
C SER A 141 -9.87 -31.22 2.91
N HIS A 142 -10.74 -30.37 3.43
CA HIS A 142 -11.65 -30.66 4.54
C HIS A 142 -13.08 -31.00 4.10
N LEU A 143 -13.37 -31.03 2.80
CA LEU A 143 -14.54 -31.72 2.27
C LEU A 143 -14.25 -33.23 2.29
N PRO A 144 -14.80 -34.00 3.26
CA PRO A 144 -14.79 -35.44 3.08
C PRO A 144 -15.52 -35.74 1.77
N ALA A 145 -14.99 -36.72 1.05
CA ALA A 145 -15.77 -37.49 0.10
C ALA A 145 -17.00 -38.04 0.84
N CYS A 146 -18.08 -37.27 0.93
CA CYS A 146 -19.41 -37.79 1.20
C CYS A 146 -19.87 -38.48 -0.08
N SER A 147 -19.41 -39.73 -0.19
CA SER A 147 -20.18 -40.90 -0.57
C SER A 147 -21.19 -40.72 -1.71
N PHE A 148 -20.81 -41.28 -2.87
CA PHE A 148 -21.62 -42.33 -3.50
C PHE A 148 -22.62 -42.94 -2.52
N ILE A 149 -23.91 -42.76 -2.76
CA ILE A 149 -24.97 -43.78 -2.74
C ILE A 149 -26.29 -43.03 -3.01
N SER A 150 -26.86 -43.37 -4.17
CA SER A 150 -28.22 -43.10 -4.61
C SER A 150 -29.27 -43.72 -3.67
N PRO A 151 -30.54 -43.30 -3.80
CA PRO A 151 -31.46 -44.15 -4.55
C PRO A 151 -31.92 -43.53 -5.87
#